data_AF-A0A1V5K114-F1
#
_entry.id   AF-A0A1V5K114-F1
#
_cell.length_a   1.000
_cell.length_b   1.000
_cell.length_c   1.000
_cell.angle_alpha   90.00
_cell.angle_beta   90.00
_cell.angle_gamma   90.00
#
_symmetry.space_group_name_H-M   'P 1'
#
loop_
_entity.id
_entity.type
_entity.pdbx_description
1 polymer ?
#
loop_
_entity_poly.entity_id
_entity_poly.type
_entity_poly.pdbx_seq_one_letter_code
_entity_poly.pdbx_strand_id
1 'polypeptide(L)'
;MVDIQDREQDSTRQPVELRTAARFLRTTPEAVRKRIQRGKLEAYKEDGRWLVLVDTADRPDGQSSPVQGHVLDVSRSSSTVDLYERLLQVTEEATRYRVLSEVTESSRQQAEEDYRRQIAELMAEKRQLEEQVHSAEEQLQTERSRGFWSRLFGVK
;
A
#
# COMPACT_ATOMS: atom_id res chain seq x y z
N MET A 1 -15.68 -52.17 8.92
CA MET A 1 -14.46 -53.00 8.85
C MET A 1 -13.93 -52.80 7.43
N VAL A 2 -13.44 -51.62 7.08
CA VAL A 2 -12.11 -51.02 7.34
C VAL A 2 -11.00 -51.90 6.75
N ASP A 3 -10.82 -51.79 5.43
CA ASP A 3 -9.57 -52.17 4.75
C ASP A 3 -8.69 -50.92 4.69
N ILE A 4 -7.71 -50.88 5.59
CA ILE A 4 -6.60 -49.91 5.62
C ILE A 4 -5.35 -50.68 5.22
N GLN A 5 -5.13 -50.89 3.92
CA GLN A 5 -3.86 -51.38 3.37
C GLN A 5 -3.71 -50.87 1.93
N ASP A 6 -3.09 -49.70 1.74
CA ASP A 6 -2.45 -49.27 0.47
C ASP A 6 -1.82 -47.86 0.61
N ARG A 7 -1.02 -47.62 1.68
CA ARG A 7 -0.49 -46.28 1.97
C ARG A 7 1.02 -46.20 2.27
N GLU A 8 1.81 -47.15 1.79
CA GLU A 8 3.24 -47.23 2.11
C GLU A 8 4.19 -47.29 0.88
N GLN A 9 3.84 -46.71 -0.28
CA GLN A 9 4.76 -46.72 -1.45
C GLN A 9 5.12 -45.38 -2.11
N ASP A 10 4.74 -44.21 -1.60
CA ASP A 10 5.02 -42.93 -2.29
C ASP A 10 5.93 -41.97 -1.50
N SER A 11 6.95 -42.49 -0.80
CA SER A 11 7.87 -41.66 0.00
C SER A 11 8.90 -40.86 -0.81
N THR A 12 8.91 -40.93 -2.14
CA THR A 12 9.82 -40.12 -3.00
C THR A 12 9.14 -38.93 -3.66
N ARG A 13 7.82 -38.80 -3.56
CA ARG A 13 7.07 -37.70 -4.16
C ARG A 13 6.91 -36.57 -3.16
N GLN A 14 7.66 -35.49 -3.35
CA GLN A 14 7.52 -34.30 -2.50
C GLN A 14 6.46 -33.36 -3.08
N PRO A 15 5.49 -32.90 -2.26
CA PRO A 15 4.57 -31.86 -2.68
C PRO A 15 5.31 -30.54 -2.78
N VAL A 16 5.37 -29.98 -3.98
CA VAL A 16 6.03 -28.70 -4.25
C VAL A 16 5.06 -27.69 -4.84
N GLU A 17 5.24 -26.42 -4.49
CA GLU A 17 4.44 -25.35 -5.06
C GLU A 17 4.62 -25.27 -6.58
N LEU A 18 3.56 -24.85 -7.29
CA LEU A 18 3.52 -24.74 -8.75
C LEU A 18 4.77 -24.06 -9.37
N ARG A 19 5.28 -23.00 -8.72
CA ARG A 19 6.49 -22.28 -9.20
C ARG A 19 7.76 -23.11 -9.05
N THR A 20 7.87 -23.85 -7.96
CA THR A 20 9.00 -24.75 -7.69
C THR A 20 8.96 -25.95 -8.63
N ALA A 21 7.77 -26.52 -8.86
CA ALA A 21 7.56 -27.57 -9.87
C ALA A 21 7.95 -27.11 -11.27
N ALA A 22 7.61 -25.86 -11.64
CA ALA A 22 7.98 -25.29 -12.93
C ALA A 22 9.50 -25.20 -13.11
N ARG A 23 10.24 -24.83 -12.06
CA ARG A 23 11.71 -24.82 -12.06
C ARG A 23 12.28 -26.23 -12.18
N PHE A 24 11.73 -27.19 -11.44
CA PHE A 24 12.17 -28.59 -11.47
C PHE A 24 11.98 -29.20 -12.86
N LEU A 25 10.83 -28.97 -13.47
CA LEU A 25 10.46 -29.49 -14.80
C LEU A 25 10.98 -28.62 -15.97
N ARG A 26 11.80 -27.60 -15.69
CA ARG A 26 12.36 -26.63 -16.67
C ARG A 26 11.29 -26.08 -17.62
N THR A 27 10.15 -25.70 -17.09
CA THR A 27 8.99 -25.23 -17.87
C THR A 27 8.33 -24.01 -17.21
N THR A 28 7.31 -23.44 -17.83
CA THR A 28 6.58 -22.30 -17.27
C THR A 28 5.47 -22.75 -16.31
N PRO A 29 5.11 -21.96 -15.28
CA PRO A 29 4.01 -22.30 -14.37
C PRO A 29 2.67 -22.55 -15.09
N GLU A 30 2.45 -21.88 -16.21
CA GLU A 30 1.26 -22.09 -17.05
C GLU A 30 1.31 -23.44 -17.78
N ALA A 31 2.48 -23.86 -18.26
CA ALA A 31 2.68 -25.18 -18.84
C ALA A 31 2.49 -26.30 -17.80
N VAL A 32 2.93 -26.09 -16.55
CA VAL A 32 2.63 -27.01 -15.43
C VAL A 32 1.13 -27.11 -15.20
N ARG A 33 0.41 -25.99 -15.12
CA ARG A 33 -1.06 -25.97 -14.97
C ARG A 33 -1.76 -26.72 -16.13
N LYS A 34 -1.33 -26.49 -17.36
CA LYS A 34 -1.85 -27.19 -18.55
C LYS A 34 -1.58 -28.70 -18.50
N ARG A 35 -0.45 -29.14 -17.94
CA ARG A 35 -0.14 -30.57 -17.76
C ARG A 35 -0.99 -31.23 -16.67
N ILE A 36 -1.23 -30.52 -15.56
CA ILE A 36 -2.16 -30.94 -14.51
C ILE A 36 -3.57 -31.10 -15.09
N GLN A 37 -4.05 -30.11 -15.85
CA GLN A 37 -5.37 -30.16 -16.50
C GLN A 37 -5.50 -31.32 -17.51
N ARG A 38 -4.40 -31.71 -18.15
CA ARG A 38 -4.33 -32.86 -19.06
C ARG A 38 -4.14 -34.21 -18.34
N GLY A 39 -4.09 -34.23 -17.00
CA GLY A 39 -3.88 -35.43 -16.20
C GLY A 39 -2.48 -36.04 -16.31
N LYS A 40 -1.49 -35.27 -16.81
CA LYS A 40 -0.10 -35.75 -16.95
C LYS A 40 0.76 -35.49 -15.71
N LEU A 41 0.24 -34.72 -14.76
CA LEU A 41 0.90 -34.42 -13.49
C LEU A 41 -0.13 -34.53 -12.38
N GLU A 42 0.24 -35.19 -11.30
CA GLU A 42 -0.56 -35.30 -10.09
C GLU A 42 -0.43 -34.01 -9.28
N ALA A 43 -1.56 -33.39 -8.97
CA ALA A 43 -1.61 -32.18 -8.15
C ALA A 43 -2.88 -32.16 -7.32
N TYR A 44 -2.78 -31.57 -6.13
CA TYR A 44 -3.90 -31.38 -5.23
C TYR A 44 -3.91 -29.94 -4.71
N LYS A 45 -5.06 -29.52 -4.19
CA LYS A 45 -5.28 -28.17 -3.67
C LYS A 45 -5.35 -28.22 -2.15
N GLU A 46 -4.44 -27.50 -1.50
CA GLU A 46 -4.34 -27.38 -0.04
C GLU A 46 -4.26 -25.89 0.31
N ASP A 47 -5.09 -25.42 1.24
CA ASP A 47 -5.14 -24.01 1.68
C ASP A 47 -5.21 -22.97 0.56
N GLY A 48 -5.94 -23.30 -0.51
CA GLY A 48 -6.09 -22.41 -1.66
C GLY A 48 -4.92 -22.43 -2.66
N ARG A 49 -3.85 -23.17 -2.37
CA ARG A 49 -2.66 -23.30 -3.22
C ARG A 49 -2.62 -24.64 -3.95
N TRP A 50 -2.06 -24.65 -5.15
CA TRP A 50 -1.85 -25.87 -5.93
C TRP A 50 -0.48 -26.46 -5.60
N LEU A 51 -0.47 -27.68 -5.07
CA LEU A 51 0.71 -28.48 -4.79
C LEU A 51 0.81 -29.60 -5.83
N VAL A 52 2.00 -29.75 -6.41
CA VAL A 52 2.29 -30.75 -7.44
C VAL A 52 3.20 -31.81 -6.83
N LEU A 53 2.84 -33.08 -7.00
CA LEU A 53 3.67 -34.19 -6.58
C LEU A 53 4.75 -34.40 -7.64
N VAL A 54 6.01 -34.23 -7.23
CA VAL A 54 7.16 -34.40 -8.11
C VAL A 54 8.09 -35.46 -7.53
N ASP A 55 8.52 -36.40 -8.36
CA ASP A 55 9.46 -37.45 -7.95
C ASP A 55 10.85 -36.84 -7.72
N THR A 56 11.34 -36.96 -6.48
CA THR A 56 12.64 -36.42 -6.07
C THR A 56 13.81 -37.29 -6.49
N ALA A 57 13.58 -38.47 -7.08
CA ALA A 57 14.63 -39.28 -7.68
C ALA A 57 15.32 -38.59 -8.88
N ASP A 58 14.67 -37.60 -9.50
CA ASP A 58 15.21 -36.79 -10.60
C ASP A 58 15.91 -35.50 -10.12
N ARG A 59 16.17 -35.38 -8.82
CA ARG A 59 16.84 -34.21 -8.24
C ARG A 59 18.31 -34.18 -8.70
N PRO A 60 18.77 -33.15 -9.43
CA PRO A 60 20.20 -32.93 -9.60
C PRO A 60 20.74 -32.49 -8.24
N ASP A 61 21.32 -33.44 -7.50
CA ASP A 61 22.10 -33.15 -6.31
C ASP A 61 23.31 -32.29 -6.70
N GLY A 62 23.47 -31.15 -6.03
CA GLY A 62 24.66 -30.32 -6.13
C GLY A 62 24.36 -28.85 -6.36
N GLN A 63 24.30 -28.09 -5.27
CA GLN A 63 24.60 -26.66 -5.30
C GLN A 63 26.07 -26.45 -5.75
N SER A 64 26.34 -25.54 -6.69
CA SER A 64 27.50 -24.61 -6.75
C SER A 64 27.54 -23.87 -8.10
N SER A 65 27.59 -22.53 -8.07
CA SER A 65 27.88 -21.59 -9.19
C SER A 65 29.11 -21.96 -10.04
N PRO A 66 29.43 -21.31 -11.19
CA PRO A 66 28.72 -20.26 -11.95
C PRO A 66 28.41 -20.66 -13.41
N VAL A 67 27.34 -20.13 -14.01
CA VAL A 67 27.04 -20.37 -15.42
C VAL A 67 27.88 -19.44 -16.29
N GLN A 68 28.88 -20.00 -16.96
CA GLN A 68 29.60 -19.36 -18.06
C GLN A 68 29.51 -20.27 -19.29
N GLY A 69 28.90 -19.75 -20.37
CA GLY A 69 28.90 -20.28 -21.73
C GLY A 69 27.71 -21.20 -22.05
N HIS A 70 26.95 -21.06 -23.16
CA HIS A 70 27.19 -20.31 -24.38
C HIS A 70 25.89 -20.25 -25.20
N VAL A 71 25.22 -19.09 -25.29
CA VAL A 71 24.30 -18.74 -26.39
C VAL A 71 24.48 -17.24 -26.70
N LEU A 72 25.58 -16.92 -27.37
CA LEU A 72 25.69 -15.74 -28.23
C LEU A 72 25.29 -16.27 -29.61
N ASP A 73 24.21 -15.81 -30.26
CA ASP A 73 24.32 -14.60 -31.09
C ASP A 73 22.94 -14.07 -31.55
N VAL A 74 22.06 -13.69 -30.60
CA VAL A 74 20.88 -12.81 -30.82
C VAL A 74 20.63 -11.89 -29.59
N SER A 75 21.22 -12.20 -28.43
CA SER A 75 20.90 -11.54 -27.14
C SER A 75 21.52 -10.16 -26.89
N ARG A 76 22.43 -9.66 -27.74
CA ARG A 76 23.03 -8.31 -27.54
C ARG A 76 22.08 -7.17 -27.92
N SER A 77 21.21 -7.38 -28.92
CA SER A 77 20.15 -6.43 -29.26
C SER A 77 18.95 -6.53 -28.30
N SER A 78 18.64 -7.73 -27.79
CA SER A 78 17.66 -7.94 -26.72
C SER A 78 18.04 -7.15 -25.47
N SER A 79 19.31 -7.21 -25.03
CA SER A 79 19.73 -6.52 -23.80
C SER A 79 19.57 -5.00 -23.88
N THR A 80 19.80 -4.39 -25.04
CA THR A 80 19.59 -2.95 -25.20
C THR A 80 18.11 -2.60 -25.20
N VAL A 81 17.27 -3.42 -25.84
CA VAL A 81 15.80 -3.23 -25.83
C VAL A 81 15.25 -3.37 -24.42
N ASP A 82 15.67 -4.39 -23.66
CA ASP A 82 15.28 -4.58 -22.26
C ASP A 82 15.71 -3.40 -21.37
N LEU A 83 16.89 -2.82 -21.63
CA LEU A 83 17.36 -1.62 -20.94
C LEU A 83 16.53 -0.38 -21.30
N TYR A 84 16.16 -0.21 -22.57
CA TYR A 84 15.28 0.88 -22.99
C TYR A 84 13.87 0.75 -22.42
N GLU A 85 13.30 -0.45 -22.38
CA GLU A 85 12.00 -0.71 -21.75
C GLU A 85 12.04 -0.40 -20.25
N ARG A 86 13.10 -0.84 -19.56
CA ARG A 86 13.28 -0.52 -18.14
C ARG A 86 13.49 0.97 -17.90
N LEU A 87 14.24 1.65 -18.76
CA LEU A 87 14.42 3.09 -18.69
C LEU A 87 13.08 3.81 -18.88
N LEU A 88 12.30 3.39 -19.88
CA LEU A 88 10.98 3.96 -20.15
C LEU A 88 10.05 3.79 -18.95
N GLN A 89 9.99 2.58 -18.37
CA GLN A 89 9.22 2.31 -17.16
C GLN A 89 9.64 3.20 -15.99
N VAL A 90 10.94 3.34 -15.74
CA VAL A 90 11.45 4.20 -14.66
C VAL A 90 11.10 5.67 -14.90
N THR A 91 11.15 6.14 -16.15
CA THR A 91 10.73 7.52 -16.48
C THR A 91 9.23 7.74 -16.34
N GLU A 92 8.41 6.76 -16.71
CA GLU A 92 6.96 6.80 -16.48
C GLU A 92 6.64 6.82 -14.99
N GLU A 93 7.32 5.99 -14.19
CA GLU A 93 7.15 5.99 -12.74
C GLU A 93 7.58 7.33 -12.13
N ALA A 94 8.74 7.86 -12.54
CA ALA A 94 9.23 9.15 -12.06
C ALA A 94 8.26 10.31 -12.39
N THR A 95 7.69 10.31 -13.60
CA THR A 95 6.68 11.32 -14.00
C THR A 95 5.38 11.15 -13.23
N ARG A 96 4.92 9.92 -13.00
CA ARG A 96 3.75 9.65 -12.15
C ARG A 96 3.95 10.14 -10.72
N TYR A 97 5.10 9.87 -10.11
CA TYR A 97 5.39 10.34 -8.75
C TYR A 97 5.48 11.86 -8.68
N ARG A 98 6.08 12.49 -9.68
CA ARG A 98 6.16 13.96 -9.76
C ARG A 98 4.77 14.59 -9.83
N VAL A 99 3.90 14.10 -10.71
CA VAL A 99 2.53 14.62 -10.83
C VAL A 99 1.77 14.39 -9.52
N LEU A 100 1.92 13.22 -8.90
CA LEU A 100 1.29 12.93 -7.61
C LEU A 100 1.79 13.86 -6.50
N SER A 101 3.09 14.15 -6.46
CA SER A 101 3.65 15.09 -5.47
C SER A 101 3.16 16.51 -5.70
N GLU A 102 3.11 16.98 -6.96
CA GLU A 102 2.60 18.32 -7.29
C GLU A 102 1.12 18.47 -6.90
N VAL A 103 0.29 17.46 -7.16
CA VAL A 103 -1.13 17.45 -6.75
C VAL A 103 -1.27 17.45 -5.23
N THR A 104 -0.47 16.65 -4.53
CA THR A 104 -0.50 16.56 -3.07
C THR A 104 -0.06 17.87 -2.42
N GLU A 105 1.00 18.50 -2.94
CA GLU A 105 1.48 19.79 -2.47
C GLU A 105 0.45 20.89 -2.72
N SER A 106 -0.16 20.94 -3.91
CA SER A 106 -1.22 21.89 -4.23
C SER A 106 -2.43 21.73 -3.32
N SER A 107 -2.90 20.49 -3.09
CA SER A 107 -4.01 20.21 -2.19
C SER A 107 -3.70 20.62 -0.74
N ARG A 108 -2.46 20.36 -0.28
CA ARG A 108 -2.01 20.78 1.05
C ARG A 108 -1.98 22.30 1.18
N GLN A 109 -1.45 23.02 0.19
CA GLN A 109 -1.41 24.49 0.19
C GLN A 109 -2.81 25.09 0.24
N GLN A 110 -3.74 24.57 -0.56
CA GLN A 110 -5.13 25.02 -0.55
C GLN A 110 -5.79 24.82 0.82
N ALA A 111 -5.60 23.65 1.43
CA ALA A 111 -6.11 23.38 2.78
C ALA A 111 -5.49 24.33 3.83
N GLU A 112 -4.18 24.60 3.76
CA GLU A 112 -3.50 25.53 4.65
C GLU A 112 -4.07 26.96 4.51
N GLU A 113 -4.38 27.42 3.30
CA GLU A 113 -5.01 28.72 3.06
C GLU A 113 -6.43 28.79 3.62
N ASP A 114 -7.22 27.74 3.42
CA ASP A 114 -8.59 27.68 3.93
C ASP A 114 -8.60 27.70 5.47
N TYR A 115 -7.71 26.94 6.12
CA TYR A 115 -7.57 27.00 7.58
C TYR A 115 -7.10 28.36 8.06
N ARG A 116 -6.17 29.02 7.35
CA ARG A 116 -5.74 30.39 7.70
C ARG A 116 -6.90 31.38 7.64
N ARG A 117 -7.77 31.27 6.63
CA ARG A 117 -8.98 32.11 6.52
C ARG A 117 -9.94 31.86 7.68
N GLN A 118 -10.24 30.60 7.98
CA GLN A 118 -11.12 30.24 9.10
C GLN A 118 -10.58 30.73 10.45
N ILE A 119 -9.27 30.56 10.69
CA ILE A 119 -8.63 31.06 11.92
C ILE A 119 -8.71 32.58 11.99
N ALA A 120 -8.51 33.29 10.88
CA ALA A 120 -8.62 34.75 10.85
C ALA A 120 -10.05 35.23 11.14
N GLU A 121 -11.05 34.56 10.58
CA GLU A 121 -12.47 34.85 10.83
C GLU A 121 -12.83 34.63 12.30
N LEU A 122 -12.49 33.46 12.86
CA LEU A 122 -12.75 33.15 14.27
C LEU A 122 -12.03 34.12 15.23
N MET A 123 -10.82 34.55 14.89
CA MET A 123 -10.10 35.56 15.68
C MET A 123 -10.81 36.92 15.63
N ALA A 124 -11.36 37.31 14.48
CA ALA A 124 -12.11 38.55 14.35
C ALA A 124 -13.42 38.50 15.15
N GLU A 125 -14.17 37.40 15.04
CA GLU A 125 -15.39 37.18 15.81
C GLU A 125 -15.13 37.20 17.32
N LYS A 126 -14.09 36.50 17.77
CA LYS A 126 -13.68 36.50 19.18
C LYS A 126 -13.41 37.93 19.69
N ARG A 127 -12.68 38.75 18.93
CA ARG A 127 -12.39 40.14 19.32
C ARG A 127 -13.67 40.97 19.42
N GLN A 128 -14.60 40.82 18.48
CA GLN A 128 -15.89 41.52 18.52
C GLN A 128 -16.69 41.13 19.76
N LEU A 129 -16.70 39.85 20.13
CA LEU A 129 -17.37 39.38 21.35
C LEU A 129 -16.70 39.92 22.61
N GLU A 130 -15.37 39.96 22.67
CA GLU A 130 -14.63 40.54 23.78
C GLU A 130 -14.96 42.04 23.95
N GLU A 131 -15.03 42.80 22.85
CA GLU A 131 -15.45 44.21 22.87
C GLU A 131 -16.90 44.38 23.34
N GLN A 132 -17.82 43.52 22.89
CA GLN A 132 -19.21 43.55 23.34
C GLN A 132 -19.33 43.27 24.84
N VAL A 133 -18.63 42.25 25.33
CA VAL A 133 -18.58 41.92 26.77
C VAL A 133 -18.04 43.12 27.55
N HIS A 134 -16.94 43.71 27.10
CA HIS A 134 -16.33 44.85 27.77
C HIS A 134 -17.28 46.05 27.83
N SER A 135 -17.91 46.41 26.72
CA SER A 135 -18.88 47.53 26.68
C SER A 135 -20.12 47.26 27.55
N ALA A 136 -20.61 46.02 27.61
CA ALA A 136 -21.72 45.64 28.47
C ALA A 136 -21.33 45.71 29.96
N GLU A 137 -20.11 45.30 30.32
CA GLU A 137 -19.59 45.44 31.68
C GLU A 137 -19.47 46.90 32.11
N GLU A 138 -18.98 47.77 31.23
CA GLU A 138 -18.92 49.22 31.47
C GLU A 138 -20.32 49.79 31.70
N GLN A 139 -21.30 49.44 30.86
CA GLN A 139 -22.69 49.87 31.04
C GLN A 139 -23.24 49.44 32.39
N LEU A 140 -23.06 48.17 32.79
CA LEU A 140 -23.48 47.67 34.09
C LEU A 140 -22.78 48.39 35.26
N GLN A 141 -21.51 48.76 35.12
CA GLN A 141 -20.81 49.55 36.13
C GLN A 141 -21.37 50.98 36.23
N THR A 142 -21.69 51.63 35.12
CA THR A 142 -22.33 52.96 35.14
C THR A 142 -23.73 52.92 35.76
N GLU A 143 -24.53 51.89 35.48
CA GLU A 143 -25.85 51.73 36.09
C GLU A 143 -25.75 51.40 37.58
N ARG A 144 -24.81 50.52 37.97
CA ARG A 144 -24.56 50.21 39.38
C ARG A 144 -24.14 51.44 40.16
N SER A 145 -23.20 52.23 39.64
CA SER A 145 -22.77 53.47 40.29
C SER A 145 -23.90 54.50 40.36
N ARG A 146 -24.70 54.68 39.30
CA ARG A 146 -25.88 55.57 39.32
C ARG A 146 -26.93 55.14 40.35
N GLY A 147 -27.30 53.86 40.38
CA GLY A 147 -28.27 53.32 41.34
C GLY A 147 -27.75 53.36 42.78
N PHE A 148 -26.44 53.16 42.98
CA PHE A 148 -25.77 53.34 44.26
C PHE A 148 -25.84 54.79 44.74
N TRP A 149 -25.49 55.76 43.90
CA TRP A 149 -25.56 57.19 44.26
C TRP A 149 -26.99 57.66 44.54
N SER A 150 -27.98 57.19 43.77
CA SER A 150 -29.40 57.49 44.01
C SER A 150 -29.88 57.01 45.38
N ARG A 151 -29.40 55.84 45.85
CA ARG A 151 -29.69 55.33 47.20
C ARG A 151 -28.95 56.11 48.29
N LEU A 152 -27.72 56.53 48.03
CA LEU A 152 -26.87 57.20 49.02
C LEU A 152 -27.24 58.67 49.24
N PHE A 153 -27.70 59.36 48.19
CA PHE A 153 -28.03 60.80 48.24
C PHE A 153 -29.51 61.13 48.07
N GLY A 154 -30.40 60.14 48.06
CA GLY A 154 -31.85 60.28 48.30
C GLY A 154 -32.47 61.54 47.71
N VAL A 155 -32.81 61.50 46.41
CA VAL A 155 -33.66 62.52 45.80
C VAL A 155 -35.01 62.49 46.54
N LYS A 156 -35.29 63.56 47.27
CA LYS A 156 -36.51 63.81 48.04
C LYS A 156 -37.73 63.97 47.13
#